data_AF-A0A7L4QQY1-F1
#
_entry.id   AF-A0A7L4QQY1-F1
#
_cell.length_a   1.000
_cell.length_b   1.000
_cell.length_c   1.000
_cell.angle_alpha   90.00
_cell.angle_beta   90.00
_cell.angle_gamma   90.00
#
_symmetry.space_group_name_H-M   'P 1'
#
loop_
_entity.id
_entity.type
_entity.pdbx_description
1 polymer ?
#
loop_
_entity_poly.entity_id
_entity_poly.type
_entity_poly.pdbx_seq_one_letter_code
_entity_poly.pdbx_strand_id
1 'polypeptide(L)'
;MADVVEVLVPGGKATAGPPIGPALGPLGINVKAVVDEINKQTSTFNGMQVPVRIDVDDKKNFTVTVGIPPTTALIKKEVNIEKGSPEPNMQIVGDLPMEAAVRIARMKANDMLSYDLKNAVKEVVGTCVSVGVSVDGRRPKEVLAAIDAGTYDSVLV
;
A
#
# COMPACT_ATOMS: atom_id res chain seq x y z
N MET A 1 7.89 -26.83 11.67
CA MET A 1 6.65 -26.09 11.34
C MET A 1 7.13 -24.74 10.82
N ALA A 2 6.65 -24.27 9.67
CA ALA A 2 7.09 -22.96 9.18
C ALA A 2 6.40 -21.88 10.01
N ASP A 3 7.16 -21.14 10.81
CA ASP A 3 6.65 -20.00 11.55
C ASP A 3 6.59 -18.81 10.59
N VAL A 4 5.38 -18.33 10.36
CA VAL A 4 5.10 -17.18 9.50
C VAL A 4 4.91 -15.97 10.39
N VAL A 5 5.78 -14.97 10.24
CA VAL A 5 5.68 -13.71 10.96
C VAL A 5 5.37 -12.59 9.99
N GLU A 6 4.23 -11.93 10.18
CA GLU A 6 3.85 -10.74 9.41
C GLU A 6 4.17 -9.49 10.22
N VAL A 7 5.04 -8.64 9.69
CA VAL A 7 5.42 -7.37 10.31
C VAL A 7 5.12 -6.21 9.38
N LEU A 8 4.60 -5.12 9.95
CA LEU A 8 4.40 -3.88 9.21
C LEU A 8 5.64 -2.99 9.39
N VAL A 9 6.33 -2.69 8.30
CA VAL A 9 7.60 -1.96 8.34
C VAL A 9 7.52 -0.70 7.49
N PRO A 10 7.97 0.47 7.99
CA PRO A 10 8.15 1.64 7.15
C PRO A 10 9.31 1.41 6.17
N GLY A 11 9.01 1.44 4.87
CA GLY A 11 9.95 1.23 3.79
C GLY A 11 11.13 2.19 3.88
N GLY A 12 12.33 1.65 3.71
CA GLY A 12 13.62 2.36 3.75
C GLY A 12 14.03 2.98 5.10
N LYS A 13 13.20 2.84 6.14
CA LYS A 13 13.56 3.12 7.54
C LYS A 13 13.24 1.93 8.45
N ALA A 14 13.39 0.70 7.93
CA ALA A 14 13.27 -0.48 8.77
C ALA A 14 14.41 -0.44 9.81
N THR A 15 14.05 -0.48 11.09
CA THR A 15 15.01 -0.59 12.19
C THR A 15 14.74 -1.88 12.95
N ALA A 16 15.78 -2.47 13.54
CA ALA A 16 15.67 -3.63 14.45
C ALA A 16 14.99 -3.28 15.79
N GLY A 17 14.08 -2.30 15.79
CA GLY A 17 13.38 -1.82 16.97
C GLY A 17 12.17 -2.69 17.35
N PRO A 18 11.29 -2.18 18.24
CA PRO A 18 10.15 -2.89 18.80
C PRO A 18 9.18 -3.58 17.82
N PRO A 19 8.98 -3.16 16.56
CA PRO A 19 8.08 -3.88 15.66
C PRO A 19 8.66 -5.20 15.13
N ILE A 20 9.99 -5.34 15.05
CA ILE A 20 10.66 -6.51 14.46
C ILE A 20 11.32 -7.37 15.55
N GLY A 21 11.87 -6.75 16.59
CA GLY A 21 12.58 -7.44 17.67
C GLY A 21 11.78 -8.51 18.43
N PRO A 22 10.56 -8.23 18.92
CA PRO A 22 9.72 -9.21 19.64
C PRO A 22 9.16 -10.30 18.72
N ALA A 23 8.92 -9.97 17.45
CA ALA A 23 8.33 -10.88 16.49
C ALA A 23 9.35 -11.92 15.97
N LEU A 24 10.61 -11.51 15.82
CA LEU A 24 11.71 -12.38 15.37
C LEU A 24 12.60 -12.91 16.52
N GLY A 25 12.48 -12.33 17.72
CA GLY A 25 13.20 -12.74 18.93
C GLY A 25 13.06 -14.21 19.33
N PRO A 26 11.84 -14.82 19.33
CA PRO A 26 11.68 -16.24 19.68
C PRO A 26 12.24 -17.19 18.61
N LEU A 27 12.48 -16.71 17.39
CA LEU A 27 12.90 -17.52 16.25
C LEU A 27 14.44 -17.63 16.10
N GLY A 28 15.20 -16.87 16.90
CA GLY A 28 16.67 -16.98 16.96
C GLY A 28 17.39 -16.65 15.62
N ILE A 29 16.74 -15.88 14.76
CA ILE A 29 17.22 -15.46 13.44
C ILE A 29 17.98 -14.12 13.50
N ASN A 30 18.82 -13.86 12.50
CA ASN A 30 19.62 -12.64 12.44
C ASN A 30 18.77 -11.46 11.98
N VAL A 31 18.16 -10.77 12.95
CA VAL A 31 17.26 -9.61 12.75
C VAL A 31 17.87 -8.54 11.84
N LYS A 32 19.19 -8.33 11.93
CA LYS A 32 19.88 -7.32 11.11
C LYS A 32 19.89 -7.69 9.63
N ALA A 33 20.15 -8.96 9.30
CA ALA A 33 20.14 -9.44 7.91
C ALA A 33 18.74 -9.33 7.28
N VAL A 34 17.69 -9.61 8.05
CA VAL A 34 16.30 -9.44 7.62
C VAL A 34 15.99 -7.96 7.36
N VAL A 35 16.38 -7.08 8.27
CA VAL A 35 16.17 -5.63 8.14
C VAL A 35 16.92 -5.04 6.94
N ASP A 36 18.16 -5.49 6.68
CA ASP A 36 18.94 -5.06 5.52
C ASP A 36 18.31 -5.51 4.20
N GLU A 37 17.84 -6.76 4.12
CA GLU A 37 17.14 -7.28 2.93
C GLU A 37 15.81 -6.55 2.69
N ILE A 38 15.04 -6.29 3.75
CA ILE A 38 13.82 -5.49 3.68
C ILE A 38 14.14 -4.08 3.20
N ASN A 39 15.14 -3.40 3.76
CA ASN A 39 15.51 -2.04 3.35
C ASN A 39 15.99 -1.99 1.89
N LYS A 40 16.66 -3.03 1.41
CA LYS A 40 17.10 -3.15 0.02
C LYS A 40 15.91 -3.26 -0.94
N GLN A 41 14.94 -4.12 -0.64
CA GLN A 41 13.74 -4.30 -1.46
C GLN A 41 12.73 -3.14 -1.32
N THR A 42 12.65 -2.53 -0.13
CA THR A 42 11.74 -1.41 0.17
C THR A 42 12.36 -0.03 -0.07
N SER A 43 13.59 0.05 -0.61
CA SER A 43 14.27 1.32 -0.90
C SER A 43 13.45 2.22 -1.86
N THR A 44 12.78 1.60 -2.83
CA THR A 44 11.86 2.30 -3.76
C THR A 44 10.58 2.79 -3.07
N PHE A 45 10.25 2.20 -1.91
CA PHE A 45 9.07 2.47 -1.11
C PHE A 45 9.38 3.28 0.16
N ASN A 46 10.49 4.04 0.14
CA ASN A 46 10.91 4.93 1.23
C ASN A 46 9.75 5.76 1.80
N GLY A 47 9.45 5.58 3.09
CA GLY A 47 8.40 6.29 3.82
C GLY A 47 7.01 5.64 3.82
N MET A 48 6.80 4.54 3.10
CA MET A 48 5.50 3.84 3.05
C MET A 48 5.47 2.64 3.99
N GLN A 49 4.34 2.40 4.67
CA GLN A 49 4.16 1.16 5.44
C GLN A 49 3.98 0.00 4.47
N VAL A 50 4.90 -0.97 4.49
CA VAL A 50 4.83 -2.17 3.65
C VAL A 50 4.69 -3.39 4.58
N PRO A 51 3.68 -4.25 4.36
CA PRO A 51 3.61 -5.52 5.05
C PRO A 51 4.71 -6.43 4.53
N VAL A 52 5.50 -6.99 5.44
CA VAL A 52 6.54 -7.95 5.12
C VAL A 52 6.20 -9.26 5.81
N ARG A 53 6.18 -10.33 5.04
CA ARG A 53 5.99 -11.68 5.54
C ARG A 53 7.35 -12.36 5.61
N ILE A 54 7.68 -12.89 6.78
CA ILE A 54 8.93 -13.58 7.06
C ILE A 54 8.57 -15.02 7.37
N ASP A 55 8.88 -15.92 6.45
CA ASP A 55 8.73 -17.35 6.64
C ASP A 55 10.04 -17.90 7.22
N VAL A 56 9.98 -18.53 8.39
CA VAL A 56 11.14 -19.14 9.07
C VAL A 56 11.03 -20.66 9.06
N ASP A 57 12.07 -21.30 8.55
CA ASP A 57 12.21 -22.76 8.53
C ASP A 57 12.97 -23.25 9.79
N ASP A 58 12.74 -24.49 10.20
CA ASP A 58 13.37 -25.17 11.35
C ASP A 58 14.93 -25.15 11.26
N LYS A 59 15.48 -24.96 10.05
CA LYS A 59 16.93 -24.79 9.79
C LYS A 59 17.47 -23.37 10.02
N LYS A 60 16.68 -22.46 10.60
CA LYS A 60 17.00 -21.02 10.77
C LYS A 60 17.16 -20.27 9.45
N ASN A 61 16.64 -20.81 8.35
CA ASN A 61 16.55 -20.08 7.10
C ASN A 61 15.31 -19.19 7.16
N PHE A 62 15.47 -17.94 6.73
CA PHE A 62 14.39 -16.96 6.66
C PHE A 62 14.15 -16.61 5.19
N THR A 63 12.88 -16.57 4.79
CA THR A 63 12.46 -16.09 3.47
C THR A 63 11.66 -14.81 3.69
N VAL A 64 12.20 -13.70 3.22
CA VAL A 64 11.52 -12.40 3.26
C VAL A 64 10.70 -12.25 1.99
N THR A 65 9.38 -12.17 2.14
CA THR A 65 8.47 -11.81 1.06
C THR A 65 7.90 -10.43 1.37
N VAL A 66 8.28 -9.45 0.55
CA VAL A 66 7.71 -8.11 0.65
C VAL A 66 6.35 -8.11 -0.05
N GLY A 67 5.30 -7.83 0.71
CA GLY A 67 3.96 -7.67 0.17
C GLY A 67 3.81 -6.36 -0.61
N ILE A 68 2.74 -6.26 -1.40
CA ILE A 68 2.42 -5.01 -2.09
C ILE A 68 1.98 -3.97 -1.04
N PRO A 69 2.46 -2.72 -1.10
CA PRO A 69 2.05 -1.68 -0.17
C PRO A 69 0.52 -1.45 -0.20
N PRO A 70 -0.06 -0.99 0.92
CA PRO A 70 -1.47 -0.66 0.99
C PRO A 70 -1.78 0.49 0.02
N THR A 71 -2.97 0.48 -0.59
CA THR A 71 -3.41 1.51 -1.54
C THR A 71 -3.29 2.91 -0.94
N THR A 72 -3.59 3.06 0.35
CA THR A 72 -3.42 4.30 1.12
C THR A 72 -2.01 4.86 1.05
N ALA A 73 -0.98 4.00 1.12
CA ALA A 73 0.40 4.45 1.05
C ALA A 73 0.80 4.87 -0.37
N LEU A 74 0.31 4.15 -1.40
CA LEU A 74 0.52 4.51 -2.80
C LEU A 74 -0.15 5.84 -3.17
N ILE A 75 -1.38 6.06 -2.71
CA ILE A 75 -2.11 7.33 -2.91
C ILE A 75 -1.36 8.48 -2.23
N LYS A 76 -0.93 8.28 -0.98
CA LYS A 76 -0.16 9.29 -0.23
C LYS A 76 1.13 9.69 -0.94
N LYS A 77 1.79 8.75 -1.63
CA LYS A 77 3.01 9.02 -2.40
C LYS A 77 2.73 9.83 -3.67
N GLU A 78 1.73 9.46 -4.47
CA GLU A 78 1.36 10.23 -5.67
C GLU A 78 0.94 11.66 -5.29
N VAL A 79 0.23 11.81 -4.17
CA VAL A 79 -0.27 13.10 -3.68
C VAL A 79 0.78 13.85 -2.82
N ASN A 80 1.95 13.25 -2.57
CA ASN A 80 3.04 13.79 -1.74
C ASN A 80 2.60 14.26 -0.34
N ILE A 81 1.71 13.52 0.31
CA ILE A 81 1.22 13.83 1.66
C ILE A 81 1.67 12.78 2.69
N GLU A 82 2.19 13.24 3.83
CA GLU A 82 2.62 12.34 4.92
C GLU A 82 1.46 11.94 5.84
N LYS A 83 0.46 12.82 6.00
CA LYS A 83 -0.74 12.58 6.83
C LYS A 83 -2.00 12.62 5.98
N GLY A 84 -2.89 11.66 6.22
CA GLY A 84 -4.24 11.69 5.66
C GLY A 84 -5.08 12.78 6.32
N SER A 85 -6.23 13.09 5.72
CA SER A 85 -7.16 14.06 6.29
C SER A 85 -7.73 13.57 7.63
N PRO A 86 -7.68 14.37 8.69
CA PRO A 86 -8.38 14.07 9.94
C PRO A 86 -9.90 14.12 9.77
N GLU A 87 -10.40 14.87 8.78
CA GLU A 87 -11.82 14.99 8.44
C GLU A 87 -11.99 14.80 6.92
N PRO A 88 -12.11 13.55 6.44
CA PRO A 88 -12.08 13.24 5.01
C PRO A 88 -13.19 13.91 4.19
N ASN A 89 -14.30 14.29 4.83
CA ASN A 89 -15.42 15.00 4.20
C ASN A 89 -15.27 16.53 4.18
N MET A 90 -14.41 17.09 5.04
CA MET A 90 -14.33 18.54 5.28
C MET A 90 -13.00 19.13 4.79
N GLN A 91 -11.90 18.39 4.93
CA GLN A 91 -10.57 18.82 4.51
C GLN A 91 -10.04 17.87 3.44
N ILE A 92 -9.94 18.35 2.21
CA ILE A 92 -9.28 17.63 1.12
C ILE A 92 -7.79 17.90 1.22
N VAL A 93 -7.00 16.85 1.45
CA VAL A 93 -5.54 16.96 1.67
C VAL A 93 -4.73 16.86 0.40
N GLY A 94 -5.37 16.55 -0.74
CA GLY A 94 -4.75 16.65 -2.04
C GLY A 94 -5.62 16.11 -3.16
N ASP A 95 -5.08 16.15 -4.38
CA ASP A 95 -5.77 15.72 -5.60
C ASP A 95 -4.96 14.63 -6.31
N LEU A 96 -5.64 13.59 -6.74
CA LEU A 96 -5.08 12.48 -7.49
C LEU A 96 -5.69 12.49 -8.91
N PRO A 97 -4.88 12.62 -9.98
CA PRO A 97 -5.42 12.52 -11.33
C PRO A 97 -5.91 11.10 -11.61
N MET A 98 -6.95 10.96 -12.43
CA MET A 98 -7.55 9.67 -12.75
C MET A 98 -6.53 8.68 -13.36
N GLU A 99 -5.57 9.16 -14.14
CA GLU A 99 -4.48 8.35 -14.68
C GLU A 99 -3.59 7.73 -13.58
N ALA A 100 -3.35 8.46 -12.50
CA ALA A 100 -2.60 7.93 -11.36
C ALA A 100 -3.39 6.84 -10.64
N ALA A 101 -4.70 7.01 -10.50
CA ALA A 101 -5.58 5.97 -9.96
C ALA A 101 -5.54 4.69 -10.80
N VAL A 102 -5.52 4.81 -12.14
CA VAL A 102 -5.38 3.67 -13.07
C VAL A 102 -4.01 3.01 -12.93
N ARG A 103 -2.92 3.78 -12.82
CA ARG A 103 -1.57 3.22 -12.58
C ARG A 103 -1.50 2.45 -11.26
N ILE A 104 -2.05 3.00 -10.19
CA ILE A 104 -2.12 2.35 -8.87
C ILE A 104 -2.97 1.07 -8.96
N ALA A 105 -4.12 1.13 -9.63
CA ALA A 105 -4.99 -0.02 -9.84
C ALA A 105 -4.28 -1.13 -10.61
N ARG A 106 -3.53 -0.81 -11.69
CA ARG A 106 -2.72 -1.78 -12.45
C ARG A 106 -1.60 -2.39 -11.60
N MET A 107 -0.91 -1.58 -10.79
CA MET A 107 0.14 -2.09 -9.89
C MET A 107 -0.41 -3.02 -8.81
N LYS A 108 -1.61 -2.72 -8.29
CA LYS A 108 -2.27 -3.51 -7.24
C LYS A 108 -3.21 -4.59 -7.80
N ALA A 109 -3.36 -4.70 -9.12
CA ALA A 109 -4.31 -5.61 -9.75
C ALA A 109 -4.09 -7.08 -9.35
N ASN A 110 -2.83 -7.49 -9.12
CA ASN A 110 -2.52 -8.86 -8.67
C ASN A 110 -2.94 -9.16 -7.22
N ASP A 111 -3.22 -8.13 -6.42
CA ASP A 111 -3.60 -8.22 -5.00
C ASP A 111 -5.09 -7.91 -4.78
N MET A 112 -5.77 -7.39 -5.80
CA MET A 112 -7.19 -7.06 -5.77
C MET A 112 -8.03 -8.23 -6.27
N LEU A 113 -9.22 -8.38 -5.68
CA LEU A 113 -10.23 -9.36 -6.13
C LEU A 113 -10.98 -8.90 -7.39
N SER A 114 -10.69 -7.69 -7.86
CA SER A 114 -11.29 -7.09 -9.05
C SER A 114 -10.86 -7.81 -10.32
N TYR A 115 -11.82 -8.38 -11.04
CA TYR A 115 -11.61 -8.99 -12.36
C TYR A 115 -11.38 -7.94 -13.46
N ASP A 116 -11.94 -6.75 -13.29
CA ASP A 116 -11.89 -5.66 -14.27
C ASP A 116 -11.08 -4.46 -13.75
N LEU A 117 -10.36 -3.81 -14.65
CA LEU A 117 -9.67 -2.53 -14.38
C LEU A 117 -10.61 -1.46 -13.84
N LYS A 118 -11.86 -1.43 -14.31
CA LYS A 118 -12.91 -0.53 -13.83
C LYS A 118 -13.21 -0.74 -12.34
N ASN A 119 -13.32 -2.00 -11.91
CA ASN A 119 -13.58 -2.32 -10.50
C ASN A 119 -12.34 -2.02 -9.64
N ALA A 120 -11.14 -2.34 -10.13
CA ALA A 120 -9.89 -2.02 -9.43
C ALA A 120 -9.73 -0.50 -9.22
N VAL A 121 -10.05 0.31 -10.23
CA VAL A 121 -10.01 1.78 -10.10
C VAL A 121 -11.06 2.27 -9.12
N LYS A 122 -12.28 1.71 -9.11
CA LYS A 122 -13.30 2.06 -8.10
C LYS A 122 -12.82 1.78 -6.68
N GLU A 123 -12.12 0.67 -6.44
CA GLU A 123 -11.56 0.36 -5.12
C GLU A 123 -10.49 1.39 -4.70
N VAL A 124 -9.63 1.82 -5.63
CA VAL A 124 -8.65 2.89 -5.39
C VAL A 124 -9.33 4.22 -5.06
N VAL A 125 -10.34 4.61 -5.85
CA VAL A 125 -11.13 5.84 -5.62
C VAL A 125 -11.90 5.76 -4.30
N GLY A 126 -12.43 4.60 -3.96
CA GLY A 126 -13.07 4.35 -2.67
C GLY A 126 -12.12 4.56 -1.50
N THR A 127 -10.86 4.13 -1.64
CA THR A 127 -9.82 4.38 -0.63
C THR A 127 -9.53 5.88 -0.48
N CYS A 128 -9.59 6.66 -1.57
CA CYS A 128 -9.40 8.11 -1.54
C CYS A 128 -10.45 8.83 -0.66
N VAL A 129 -11.67 8.28 -0.53
CA VAL A 129 -12.71 8.79 0.37
C VAL A 129 -12.22 8.80 1.81
N SER A 130 -11.59 7.72 2.27
CA SER A 130 -11.13 7.58 3.67
C SER A 130 -9.86 8.37 3.95
N VAL A 131 -9.05 8.65 2.93
CA VAL A 131 -7.83 9.46 3.06
C VAL A 131 -8.13 10.96 2.94
N GLY A 132 -9.28 11.33 2.35
CA GLY A 132 -9.65 12.72 2.09
C GLY A 132 -8.92 13.30 0.88
N VAL A 133 -8.76 12.50 -0.18
CA VAL A 133 -8.11 12.91 -1.43
C VAL A 133 -9.18 13.07 -2.51
N SER A 134 -9.14 14.18 -3.23
CA SER A 134 -9.97 14.41 -4.41
C SER A 134 -9.42 13.66 -5.61
N VAL A 135 -10.31 13.30 -6.53
CA VAL A 135 -9.90 12.68 -7.80
C VAL A 135 -10.37 13.57 -8.92
N ASP A 136 -9.44 14.02 -9.77
CA ASP A 136 -9.73 14.88 -10.93
C ASP A 136 -10.50 16.16 -10.54
N GLY A 137 -10.13 16.78 -9.41
CA GLY A 137 -10.76 17.98 -8.87
C GLY A 137 -12.19 17.78 -8.34
N ARG A 138 -12.70 16.55 -8.32
CA ARG A 138 -14.06 16.22 -7.86
C ARG A 138 -14.04 15.38 -6.59
N ARG A 139 -15.20 15.32 -5.92
CA ARG A 139 -15.35 14.49 -4.74
C ARG A 139 -15.31 13.02 -5.16
N PRO A 140 -14.66 12.12 -4.40
CA PRO A 140 -14.57 10.70 -4.76
C PRO A 140 -15.94 10.03 -4.97
N LYS A 141 -16.99 10.46 -4.24
CA LYS A 141 -18.36 9.99 -4.43
C LYS A 141 -18.95 10.33 -5.81
N GLU A 142 -18.63 11.52 -6.32
CA GLU A 142 -19.09 11.95 -7.65
C GLU A 142 -18.31 11.23 -8.74
N VAL A 143 -17.02 10.97 -8.50
CA VAL A 143 -16.17 10.20 -9.43
C VAL A 143 -16.64 8.74 -9.49
N LEU A 144 -16.98 8.12 -8.36
CA LEU A 144 -17.58 6.78 -8.34
C LEU A 144 -18.86 6.73 -9.17
N ALA A 145 -19.76 7.70 -8.98
CA ALA A 145 -20.98 7.81 -9.78
C ALA A 145 -20.70 8.06 -11.28
N ALA A 146 -19.67 8.84 -11.62
CA ALA A 146 -19.25 9.08 -12.99
C ALA A 146 -18.61 7.84 -13.64
N ILE A 147 -17.89 7.01 -12.88
CA ILE A 147 -17.37 5.73 -13.34
C ILE A 147 -18.53 4.75 -13.59
N ASP A 148 -19.55 4.74 -12.73
CA ASP A 148 -20.78 3.96 -12.95
C ASP A 148 -21.58 4.45 -14.16
N ALA A 149 -21.64 5.76 -14.38
CA ALA A 149 -22.27 6.38 -15.54
C ALA A 149 -21.52 6.17 -16.87
N GLY A 150 -20.33 5.56 -16.84
CA GLY A 150 -19.54 5.22 -18.02
C GLY A 150 -18.73 6.38 -18.61
N THR A 151 -18.60 7.49 -17.89
CA THR A 151 -17.89 8.69 -18.36
C THR A 151 -16.38 8.48 -18.53
N TYR A 152 -15.81 7.51 -17.80
CA TYR A 152 -14.38 7.19 -17.83
C TYR A 152 -14.04 5.88 -18.55
N ASP A 153 -14.99 5.28 -19.28
CA ASP A 153 -14.76 4.02 -20.01
C ASP A 153 -13.58 4.15 -21.01
N SER A 154 -13.30 5.34 -21.54
CA SER A 154 -12.17 5.60 -22.45
C SER A 154 -10.77 5.41 -21.83
N VAL A 155 -10.66 5.45 -20.49
CA VAL A 155 -9.38 5.27 -19.75
C VAL A 155 -9.32 3.89 -19.07
N LEU A 156 -10.41 3.14 -19.14
CA LEU A 156 -10.62 1.85 -18.46
C LEU A 156 -10.54 0.64 -19.42
N VAL A 157 -10.22 0.87 -20.69
CA VAL A 157 -9.91 -0.15 -21.71
C VAL A 157 -8.41 -0.47 -21.71
#